data_AF-A0A0P0NI31-F1
#
_entry.id   AF-A0A0P0NI31-F1
#
_cell.length_a   1.000
_cell.length_b   1.000
_cell.length_c   1.000
_cell.angle_alpha   90.00
_cell.angle_beta   90.00
_cell.angle_gamma   90.00
#
_symmetry.space_group_name_H-M   'P 1'
#
loop_
_entity.id
_entity.type
_entity.pdbx_description
1 polymer ?
#
loop_
_entity_poly.entity_id
_entity_poly.type
_entity_poly.pdbx_seq_one_letter_code
_entity_poly.pdbx_strand_id
1 'polypeptide(L)'
;MSMIPQEMSKIQQADFLRKHNLTSADFKAANLNYENLLNISSDFESKRAAYDEIGSGVVKILFKFNGVHAIRYQINTSEELMYKLAAYQLQNPAINIDLTNYEALIDNLISIRIIPLFKSDWARIQESILDQFVVFDKITANVRQEDSAAANQEFTDKGFELKIQPDGYRSVDYVIKTAPSKKEYRAAVQIRSIFEEGWAAIDHHARYQEKTDDLILNDFSKTLNKLVGGAEEIGECIHGLKAYLNEKELLIQEQQALVLDQQQQLEALKAELAQANLDKKVNFSNDILGKSIIEDLAKTAAHVSGGSVPVAVHSSQAAVQPEEVPVEAKQAHIESEQTPAKTKSTTVEKAIEEKPKPIKNSSDSPKAVRLKEEKIKVEKHKEEKQKLETVLPLEEDLFGQMRIPDAPPLKPSGTNA
;
A
#
# COMPACT_ATOMS: atom_id res chain seq x y z
N MET A 1 24.59 -43.97 34.21
CA MET A 1 25.61 -43.14 33.54
C MET A 1 25.21 -43.05 32.07
N SER A 2 24.42 -42.04 31.72
CA SER A 2 24.03 -41.77 30.34
C SER A 2 24.84 -40.57 29.87
N MET A 3 25.57 -40.76 28.79
CA MET A 3 26.54 -39.81 28.25
C MET A 3 25.84 -38.51 27.84
N ILE A 4 26.33 -37.40 28.38
CA ILE A 4 26.08 -36.05 27.88
C ILE A 4 26.77 -35.97 26.50
N PRO A 5 26.08 -35.50 25.44
CA PRO A 5 26.70 -35.38 24.12
C PRO A 5 27.97 -34.52 24.16
N GLN A 6 29.06 -35.12 23.69
CA GLN A 6 30.35 -34.48 23.49
C GLN A 6 30.27 -33.50 22.31
N GLU A 7 29.89 -32.24 22.57
CA GLU A 7 30.26 -31.12 21.70
C GLU A 7 30.12 -29.73 22.38
N MET A 8 30.29 -29.65 23.70
CA MET A 8 30.67 -28.37 24.29
C MET A 8 32.16 -28.15 24.05
N SER A 9 32.49 -27.48 22.95
CA SER A 9 33.73 -26.69 22.90
C SER A 9 33.73 -25.82 24.16
N LYS A 10 34.50 -26.20 25.18
CA LYS A 10 34.73 -25.35 26.34
C LYS A 10 35.39 -24.10 25.78
N ILE A 11 34.62 -23.04 25.62
CA ILE A 11 35.18 -21.72 25.36
C ILE A 11 36.19 -21.50 26.48
N GLN A 12 37.46 -21.39 26.13
CA GLN A 12 38.49 -21.13 27.12
C GLN A 12 38.43 -19.64 27.44
N GLN A 13 38.57 -19.28 28.72
CA GLN A 13 38.51 -17.88 29.14
C GLN A 13 39.50 -17.02 28.36
N ALA A 14 40.71 -17.52 28.13
CA ALA A 14 41.73 -16.81 27.35
C ALA A 14 41.30 -16.54 25.90
N ASP A 15 40.66 -17.51 25.25
CA ASP A 15 40.18 -17.35 23.87
C ASP A 15 38.98 -16.40 23.79
N PHE A 16 38.05 -16.49 24.75
CA PHE A 16 36.92 -15.56 24.87
C PHE A 16 37.40 -14.11 25.04
N LEU A 17 38.33 -13.90 25.97
CA LEU A 17 38.93 -12.59 26.23
C LEU A 17 39.58 -12.02 24.97
N ARG A 18 40.44 -12.82 24.32
CA ARG A 18 41.13 -12.43 23.09
C ARG A 18 40.16 -12.07 21.98
N LYS A 19 39.16 -12.91 21.71
CA LYS A 19 38.19 -12.70 20.63
C LYS A 19 37.32 -11.46 20.84
N HIS A 20 37.03 -11.11 22.10
CA HIS A 20 36.19 -9.96 22.42
C HIS A 20 36.97 -8.71 22.79
N ASN A 21 38.30 -8.67 22.61
CA ASN A 21 39.17 -7.55 23.01
C ASN A 21 38.94 -7.14 24.48
N LEU A 22 38.75 -8.13 25.36
CA LEU A 22 38.60 -7.94 26.80
C LEU A 22 39.91 -8.29 27.50
N THR A 23 40.30 -7.49 28.49
CA THR A 23 41.49 -7.76 29.29
C THR A 23 41.14 -8.49 30.59
N SER A 24 42.12 -9.15 31.19
CA SER A 24 41.95 -9.71 32.54
C SER A 24 41.73 -8.63 33.60
N ALA A 25 42.15 -7.39 33.34
CA ALA A 25 41.88 -6.24 34.22
C ALA A 25 40.40 -5.85 34.17
N ASP A 26 39.79 -5.83 32.97
CA ASP A 26 38.36 -5.60 32.79
C ASP A 26 37.52 -6.64 33.56
N PHE A 27 37.90 -7.92 33.45
CA PHE A 27 37.23 -9.00 34.18
C PHE A 27 37.28 -8.83 35.70
N LYS A 28 38.43 -8.39 36.25
CA LYS A 28 38.57 -8.13 37.69
C LYS A 28 37.79 -6.89 38.12
N ALA A 29 37.84 -5.81 37.33
CA ALA A 29 37.16 -4.55 37.64
C ALA A 29 35.63 -4.71 37.64
N ALA A 30 35.10 -5.55 36.76
CA ALA A 30 33.68 -5.81 36.63
C ALA A 30 33.13 -6.86 37.61
N ASN A 31 33.96 -7.46 38.46
CA ASN A 31 33.59 -8.64 39.27
C ASN A 31 32.98 -9.78 38.43
N LEU A 32 33.47 -9.94 37.19
CA LEU A 32 32.95 -10.94 36.26
C LEU A 32 33.47 -12.32 36.63
N ASN A 33 32.56 -13.18 37.08
CA ASN A 33 32.86 -14.59 37.28
C ASN A 33 32.64 -15.37 35.97
N TYR A 34 33.74 -15.85 35.37
CA TYR A 34 33.69 -16.62 34.13
C TYR A 34 32.91 -17.94 34.26
N GLU A 35 33.01 -18.60 35.42
CA GLU A 35 32.25 -19.82 35.70
C GLU A 35 30.74 -19.53 35.75
N ASN A 36 30.36 -18.39 36.32
CA ASN A 36 28.97 -17.94 36.31
C ASN A 36 28.46 -17.67 34.87
N LEU A 37 29.28 -17.04 34.01
CA LEU A 37 28.94 -16.87 32.59
C LEU A 37 28.77 -18.21 31.86
N LEU A 38 29.58 -19.22 32.18
CA LEU A 38 29.43 -20.57 31.63
C LEU A 38 28.16 -21.27 32.12
N ASN A 39 27.78 -21.07 33.40
CA ASN A 39 26.54 -21.60 33.92
C ASN A 39 25.32 -20.96 33.23
N ILE A 40 25.35 -19.63 33.03
CA ILE A 40 24.30 -18.91 32.28
C ILE A 40 24.24 -19.38 30.83
N SER A 41 25.39 -19.58 30.18
CA SER A 41 25.40 -20.05 28.79
C SER A 41 24.82 -21.46 28.66
N SER A 42 25.15 -22.36 29.59
CA SER A 42 24.54 -23.71 29.63
C SER A 42 23.04 -23.68 29.88
N ASP A 43 22.57 -22.82 30.79
CA ASP A 43 21.14 -22.65 31.06
C ASP A 43 20.40 -22.06 29.85
N PHE A 44 20.98 -21.04 29.20
CA PHE A 44 20.43 -20.45 27.98
C PHE A 44 20.38 -21.45 26.82
N GLU A 45 21.43 -22.24 26.61
CA GLU A 45 21.46 -23.27 25.56
C GLU A 45 20.33 -24.30 25.77
N SER A 46 20.06 -24.68 27.02
CA SER A 46 18.94 -25.58 27.35
C SER A 46 17.56 -24.99 27.00
N LYS A 47 17.44 -23.66 26.98
CA LYS A 47 16.20 -22.91 26.66
C LYS A 47 16.16 -22.45 25.21
N ARG A 48 17.24 -22.61 24.42
CA ARG A 48 17.40 -21.99 23.10
C ARG A 48 16.33 -22.43 22.10
N ALA A 49 15.93 -23.70 22.14
CA ALA A 49 14.83 -24.21 21.30
C ALA A 49 13.49 -23.51 21.59
N ALA A 50 13.19 -23.22 22.87
CA ALA A 50 11.99 -22.47 23.24
C ALA A 50 12.08 -21.04 22.69
N TYR A 51 13.22 -20.37 22.83
CA TYR A 51 13.43 -19.04 22.25
C TYR A 51 13.24 -19.01 20.73
N ASP A 52 13.70 -20.03 20.02
CA ASP A 52 13.49 -20.17 18.57
C ASP A 52 12.01 -20.35 18.20
N GLU A 53 11.28 -21.19 18.94
CA GLU A 53 9.83 -21.37 18.73
C GLU A 53 9.05 -20.06 18.94
N ILE A 54 9.38 -19.32 20.01
CA ILE A 54 8.80 -18.01 20.28
C ILE A 54 9.13 -17.02 19.15
N GLY A 55 10.40 -16.94 18.75
CA GLY A 55 10.86 -16.06 17.68
C GLY A 55 10.15 -16.34 16.36
N SER A 56 10.09 -17.62 15.96
CA SER A 56 9.38 -18.06 14.76
C SER A 56 7.88 -17.72 14.81
N GLY A 57 7.25 -17.87 15.97
CA GLY A 57 5.86 -17.48 16.20
C GLY A 57 5.63 -15.98 15.97
N VAL A 58 6.49 -15.13 16.53
CA VAL A 58 6.44 -13.67 16.34
C VAL A 58 6.64 -13.31 14.86
N VAL A 59 7.61 -13.93 14.18
CA VAL A 59 7.87 -13.69 12.76
C VAL A 59 6.66 -14.00 11.89
N LYS A 60 5.92 -15.08 12.16
CA LYS A 60 4.69 -15.42 11.43
C LYS A 60 3.59 -14.36 11.56
N ILE A 61 3.56 -13.63 12.67
CA ILE A 61 2.63 -12.50 12.87
C ILE A 61 3.13 -11.30 12.07
N LEU A 62 4.39 -10.90 12.29
CA LEU A 62 5.00 -9.74 11.65
C LEU A 62 4.99 -9.84 10.12
N PHE A 63 5.17 -11.03 9.54
CA PHE A 63 5.19 -11.23 8.09
C PHE A 63 3.85 -10.89 7.42
N LYS A 64 2.76 -10.81 8.19
CA LYS A 64 1.42 -10.44 7.68
C LYS A 64 1.21 -8.92 7.62
N PHE A 65 2.11 -8.13 8.20
CA PHE A 65 1.97 -6.69 8.24
C PHE A 65 2.21 -6.07 6.87
N ASN A 66 1.41 -5.06 6.53
CA ASN A 66 1.57 -4.35 5.28
C ASN A 66 2.89 -3.56 5.30
N GLY A 67 3.68 -3.66 4.22
CA GLY A 67 5.01 -3.04 4.10
C GLY A 67 6.18 -3.89 4.49
N VAL A 68 5.93 -5.06 5.08
CA VAL A 68 7.00 -6.03 5.28
C VAL A 68 7.33 -6.69 3.94
N HIS A 69 8.56 -6.49 3.46
CA HIS A 69 9.06 -7.17 2.28
C HIS A 69 9.79 -8.47 2.65
N ALA A 70 10.64 -8.42 3.67
CA ALA A 70 11.33 -9.59 4.22
C ALA A 70 11.49 -9.47 5.74
N ILE A 71 11.71 -10.61 6.39
CA ILE A 71 12.08 -10.66 7.80
C ILE A 71 13.31 -11.55 7.96
N ARG A 72 14.26 -11.11 8.75
CA ARG A 72 15.34 -11.96 9.28
C ARG A 72 15.14 -12.06 10.78
N TYR A 73 15.33 -13.24 11.36
CA TYR A 73 15.40 -13.38 12.81
C TYR A 73 16.51 -14.32 13.19
N GLN A 74 17.02 -14.13 14.40
CA GLN A 74 18.05 -14.99 14.98
C GLN A 74 17.89 -15.04 16.49
N ILE A 75 18.30 -16.17 17.06
CA ILE A 75 18.47 -16.34 18.49
C ILE A 75 19.96 -16.21 18.78
N ASN A 76 20.31 -15.38 19.77
CA ASN A 76 21.71 -15.23 20.18
C ASN A 76 22.35 -16.60 20.39
N THR A 77 23.64 -16.67 20.09
CA THR A 77 24.49 -17.79 20.51
C THR A 77 24.86 -17.63 21.97
N SER A 78 25.22 -18.75 22.60
CA SER A 78 25.75 -18.78 23.96
C SER A 78 26.96 -17.85 24.16
N GLU A 79 27.85 -17.77 23.17
CA GLU A 79 29.01 -16.88 23.20
C GLU A 79 28.62 -15.39 23.10
N GLU A 80 27.70 -15.04 22.20
CA GLU A 80 27.18 -13.66 22.09
C GLU A 80 26.49 -13.21 23.38
N LEU A 81 25.74 -14.09 24.03
CA LEU A 81 25.13 -13.82 25.33
C LEU A 81 26.21 -13.54 26.39
N MET A 82 27.22 -14.40 26.50
CA MET A 82 28.33 -14.19 27.44
C MET A 82 29.03 -12.85 27.20
N TYR A 83 29.28 -12.48 25.94
CA TYR A 83 29.87 -11.19 25.59
C TYR A 83 28.98 -10.01 26.01
N LYS A 84 27.68 -10.07 25.72
CA LYS A 84 26.73 -9.02 26.09
C LYS A 84 26.63 -8.83 27.60
N LEU A 85 26.58 -9.92 28.36
CA LEU A 85 26.55 -9.86 29.83
C LEU A 85 27.87 -9.30 30.39
N ALA A 86 29.01 -9.69 29.83
CA ALA A 86 30.30 -9.13 30.22
C ALA A 86 30.37 -7.61 29.96
N ALA A 87 29.93 -7.16 28.78
CA ALA A 87 29.87 -5.74 28.43
C ALA A 87 28.89 -4.97 29.34
N TYR A 88 27.73 -5.55 29.63
CA TYR A 88 26.73 -4.96 30.52
C TYR A 88 27.27 -4.79 31.94
N GLN A 89 27.94 -5.81 32.48
CA GLN A 89 28.56 -5.78 33.81
C GLN A 89 29.69 -4.74 33.89
N LEU A 90 30.49 -4.58 32.84
CA LEU A 90 31.54 -3.57 32.77
C LEU A 90 30.98 -2.14 32.87
N GLN A 91 29.83 -1.90 32.25
CA GLN A 91 29.12 -0.62 32.32
C GLN A 91 28.37 -0.44 33.64
N ASN A 92 28.01 -1.55 34.31
CA ASN A 92 27.21 -1.56 35.54
C ASN A 92 27.85 -2.43 36.63
N PRO A 93 29.02 -2.05 37.20
CA PRO A 93 29.78 -2.92 38.11
C PRO A 93 29.04 -3.30 39.41
N ALA A 94 27.99 -2.55 39.78
CA ALA A 94 27.19 -2.79 40.98
C ALA A 94 26.12 -3.88 40.81
N ILE A 95 25.79 -4.27 39.58
CA ILE A 95 24.81 -5.32 39.31
C ILE A 95 25.50 -6.67 39.50
N ASN A 96 24.84 -7.67 40.10
CA ASN A 96 25.34 -9.04 40.12
C ASN A 96 24.50 -9.88 39.16
N ILE A 97 25.08 -10.30 38.05
CA ILE A 97 24.40 -11.11 37.04
C ILE A 97 24.39 -12.58 37.48
N ASP A 98 23.25 -13.26 37.39
CA ASP A 98 23.12 -14.69 37.69
C ASP A 98 22.01 -15.36 36.86
N LEU A 99 21.75 -16.64 37.14
CA LEU A 99 20.73 -17.45 36.46
C LEU A 99 19.29 -16.92 36.64
N THR A 100 19.05 -16.06 37.62
CA THR A 100 17.71 -15.54 37.93
C THR A 100 17.38 -14.24 37.23
N ASN A 101 18.40 -13.48 36.78
CA ASN A 101 18.20 -12.14 36.22
C ASN A 101 18.70 -11.94 34.78
N TYR A 102 19.58 -12.81 34.25
CA TYR A 102 20.22 -12.54 32.96
C TYR A 102 19.21 -12.38 31.80
N GLU A 103 18.10 -13.13 31.82
CA GLU A 103 17.04 -13.06 30.80
C GLU A 103 16.35 -11.68 30.77
N ALA A 104 16.34 -10.96 31.90
CA ALA A 104 15.73 -9.63 32.01
C ALA A 104 16.69 -8.49 31.66
N LEU A 105 18.01 -8.75 31.62
CA LEU A 105 19.05 -7.76 31.34
C LEU A 105 19.37 -7.64 29.86
N ILE A 106 19.05 -8.65 29.05
CA ILE A 106 19.36 -8.71 27.63
C ILE A 106 18.07 -8.76 26.82
N ASP A 107 17.67 -7.62 26.24
CA ASP A 107 16.41 -7.52 25.51
C ASP A 107 16.42 -8.22 24.14
N ASN A 108 17.61 -8.51 23.60
CA ASN A 108 17.79 -9.07 22.27
C ASN A 108 18.24 -10.54 22.28
N LEU A 109 17.74 -11.35 23.23
CA LEU A 109 17.88 -12.82 23.15
C LEU A 109 17.22 -13.37 21.89
N ILE A 110 16.06 -12.81 21.54
CA ILE A 110 15.42 -12.93 20.22
C ILE A 110 15.65 -11.61 19.49
N SER A 111 16.32 -11.66 18.34
CA SER A 111 16.55 -10.49 17.48
C SER A 111 15.80 -10.66 16.16
N ILE A 112 14.95 -9.70 15.81
CA ILE A 112 14.13 -9.70 14.59
C ILE A 112 14.43 -8.42 13.81
N ARG A 113 14.69 -8.55 12.52
CA ARG A 113 14.82 -7.45 11.56
C ARG A 113 13.69 -7.52 10.56
N ILE A 114 12.87 -6.49 10.54
CA ILE A 114 11.86 -6.26 9.52
C ILE A 114 12.51 -5.42 8.43
N ILE A 115 12.43 -5.91 7.21
CA ILE A 115 13.03 -5.28 6.04
C ILE A 115 11.91 -4.85 5.11
N PRO A 116 11.45 -3.59 5.16
CA PRO A 116 10.61 -3.03 4.13
C PRO A 116 11.42 -2.78 2.85
N LEU A 117 10.72 -2.73 1.72
CA LEU A 117 11.33 -2.36 0.45
C LEU A 117 11.65 -0.86 0.39
N PHE A 118 10.73 -0.06 0.92
CA PHE A 118 10.80 1.40 0.97
C PHE A 118 10.95 1.85 2.43
N LYS A 119 11.76 2.87 2.67
CA LYS A 119 12.00 3.40 4.01
C LYS A 119 10.69 3.90 4.63
N SER A 120 9.89 4.63 3.86
CA SER A 120 8.60 5.23 4.23
C SER A 120 7.59 4.24 4.83
N ASP A 121 7.71 2.95 4.50
CA ASP A 121 6.85 1.90 5.06
C ASP A 121 7.06 1.66 6.56
N TRP A 122 8.12 2.20 7.17
CA TRP A 122 8.36 2.08 8.61
C TRP A 122 7.15 2.55 9.44
N ALA A 123 6.47 3.62 9.01
CA ALA A 123 5.38 4.24 9.77
C ALA A 123 4.14 3.35 9.85
N ARG A 124 3.76 2.69 8.74
CA ARG A 124 2.62 1.76 8.74
C ARG A 124 2.94 0.44 9.45
N ILE A 125 4.19 -0.01 9.37
CA ILE A 125 4.64 -1.19 10.10
C ILE A 125 4.61 -0.89 11.60
N GLN A 126 5.06 0.30 12.01
CA GLN A 126 5.00 0.79 13.38
C GLN A 126 3.57 0.75 13.93
N GLU A 127 2.61 1.29 13.19
CA GLU A 127 1.19 1.25 13.57
C GLU A 127 0.71 -0.19 13.81
N SER A 128 1.10 -1.12 12.95
CA SER A 128 0.78 -2.55 13.11
C SER A 128 1.47 -3.20 14.32
N ILE A 129 2.71 -2.81 14.62
CA ILE A 129 3.45 -3.30 15.81
C ILE A 129 2.75 -2.83 17.08
N LEU A 130 2.40 -1.55 17.17
CA LEU A 130 1.76 -0.97 18.35
C LEU A 130 0.34 -1.49 18.58
N ASP A 131 -0.38 -1.84 17.51
CA ASP A 131 -1.70 -2.47 17.61
C ASP A 131 -1.60 -3.91 18.14
N GLN A 132 -0.58 -4.66 17.71
CA GLN A 132 -0.52 -6.09 17.93
C GLN A 132 0.35 -6.55 19.10
N PHE A 133 1.29 -5.73 19.55
CA PHE A 133 2.27 -6.09 20.57
C PHE A 133 2.34 -5.04 21.69
N VAL A 134 2.57 -5.53 22.91
CA VAL A 134 2.95 -4.67 24.04
C VAL A 134 4.44 -4.35 23.93
N VAL A 135 4.77 -3.06 23.91
CA VAL A 135 6.17 -2.60 23.94
C VAL A 135 6.67 -2.59 25.40
N PHE A 136 7.85 -3.17 25.66
CA PHE A 136 8.46 -3.30 26.99
C PHE A 136 9.00 -1.97 27.53
N ASP A 137 9.72 -1.22 26.69
CA ASP A 137 10.41 0.03 27.04
C ASP A 137 10.24 1.07 25.92
N LYS A 138 10.95 2.18 25.98
CA LYS A 138 10.91 3.23 24.96
C LYS A 138 11.33 2.71 23.58
N ILE A 139 10.60 3.19 22.58
CA ILE A 139 10.93 3.00 21.17
C ILE A 139 11.99 4.03 20.76
N THR A 140 12.95 3.61 19.95
CA THR A 140 14.11 4.44 19.57
C THR A 140 14.20 4.56 18.05
N ALA A 141 14.53 5.74 17.55
CA ALA A 141 14.91 5.94 16.16
C ALA A 141 16.39 6.33 16.09
N ASN A 142 17.20 5.47 15.48
CA ASN A 142 18.59 5.76 15.18
C ASN A 142 18.65 6.53 13.87
N VAL A 143 19.18 7.74 13.92
CA VAL A 143 19.19 8.70 12.80
C VAL A 143 20.61 9.19 12.56
N ARG A 144 20.89 9.65 11.33
CA ARG A 144 22.16 10.31 11.01
C ARG A 144 22.07 11.79 11.35
N GLN A 145 23.21 12.39 11.64
CA GLN A 145 23.30 13.83 11.88
C GLN A 145 22.81 14.66 10.67
N GLU A 146 22.97 14.12 9.46
CA GLU A 146 22.59 14.77 8.19
C GLU A 146 21.12 14.55 7.81
N ASP A 147 20.36 13.75 8.57
CA ASP A 147 18.95 13.49 8.27
C ASP A 147 18.11 14.77 8.49
N SER A 148 17.10 14.99 7.64
CA SER A 148 16.34 16.25 7.63
C SER A 148 15.57 16.46 8.94
N ALA A 149 15.44 17.73 9.35
CA ALA A 149 14.71 18.09 10.56
C ALA A 149 13.23 17.62 10.50
N ALA A 150 12.60 17.66 9.31
CA ALA A 150 11.24 17.19 9.12
C ALA A 150 11.11 15.67 9.34
N ALA A 151 12.04 14.87 8.81
CA ALA A 151 12.04 13.43 9.02
C ALA A 151 12.28 13.07 10.50
N ASN A 152 13.18 13.79 11.17
CA ASN A 152 13.43 13.61 12.61
C ASN A 152 12.21 14.00 13.47
N GLN A 153 11.48 15.04 13.07
CA GLN A 153 10.27 15.47 13.75
C GLN A 153 9.17 14.40 13.69
N GLU A 154 9.00 13.73 12.55
CA GLU A 154 8.01 12.66 12.38
C GLU A 154 8.20 11.52 13.40
N PHE A 155 9.45 11.13 13.66
CA PHE A 155 9.78 10.16 14.70
C PHE A 155 9.36 10.67 16.09
N THR A 156 9.71 11.91 16.44
CA THR A 156 9.33 12.45 17.76
C THR A 156 7.82 12.57 17.93
N ASP A 157 7.08 12.94 16.87
CA ASP A 157 5.62 13.04 16.88
C ASP A 157 4.96 11.68 17.10
N LYS A 158 5.60 10.60 16.62
CA LYS A 158 5.20 9.20 16.84
C LYS A 158 5.79 8.60 18.12
N GLY A 159 6.39 9.41 19.00
CA GLY A 159 6.83 9.02 20.35
C GLY A 159 8.21 8.37 20.44
N PHE A 160 9.05 8.48 19.40
CA PHE A 160 10.41 7.94 19.41
C PHE A 160 11.41 8.80 20.16
N GLU A 161 12.30 8.14 20.89
CA GLU A 161 13.55 8.74 21.35
C GLU A 161 14.57 8.74 20.19
N LEU A 162 15.03 9.93 19.78
CA LEU A 162 16.05 10.05 18.74
C LEU A 162 17.44 9.74 19.29
N LYS A 163 18.18 8.89 18.59
CA LYS A 163 19.61 8.64 18.82
C LYS A 163 20.41 8.97 17.57
N ILE A 164 21.21 10.02 17.65
CA ILE A 164 22.11 10.42 16.56
C ILE A 164 23.30 9.45 16.55
N GLN A 165 23.51 8.79 15.42
CA GLN A 165 24.57 7.80 15.24
C GLN A 165 25.74 8.39 14.41
N PRO A 166 26.94 8.58 15.01
CA PRO A 166 28.08 9.20 14.34
C PRO A 166 28.63 8.42 13.13
N ASP A 167 28.41 7.11 13.09
CA ASP A 167 28.82 6.21 12.02
C ASP A 167 27.82 6.15 10.85
N GLY A 168 26.68 6.84 10.99
CA GLY A 168 25.61 6.83 10.00
C GLY A 168 24.66 5.64 10.13
N TYR A 169 24.69 4.91 11.25
CA TYR A 169 23.75 3.82 11.48
C TYR A 169 22.30 4.31 11.61
N ARG A 170 21.37 3.62 10.96
CA ARG A 170 19.93 3.93 10.98
C ARG A 170 19.11 2.69 11.30
N SER A 171 18.07 2.88 12.11
CA SER A 171 17.02 1.88 12.35
C SER A 171 15.88 2.45 13.19
N VAL A 172 14.73 1.79 13.13
CA VAL A 172 13.63 2.01 14.08
C VAL A 172 13.52 0.80 15.00
N ASP A 173 13.72 0.99 16.29
CA ASP A 173 13.95 -0.08 17.27
C ASP A 173 12.83 -0.18 18.31
N TYR A 174 12.45 -1.43 18.61
CA TYR A 174 11.47 -1.82 19.61
C TYR A 174 11.98 -2.97 20.46
N VAL A 175 11.50 -3.04 21.69
CA VAL A 175 11.51 -4.28 22.48
C VAL A 175 10.06 -4.66 22.71
N ILE A 176 9.60 -5.73 22.07
CA ILE A 176 8.21 -6.21 22.20
C ILE A 176 8.13 -7.37 23.19
N LYS A 177 6.97 -7.51 23.83
CA LYS A 177 6.63 -8.61 24.71
C LYS A 177 5.74 -9.63 24.00
N THR A 178 5.94 -10.90 24.31
CA THR A 178 5.04 -11.98 23.92
C THR A 178 4.93 -13.01 25.05
N ALA A 179 3.74 -13.56 25.26
CA ALA A 179 3.47 -14.53 26.33
C ALA A 179 2.55 -15.66 25.82
N PRO A 180 3.04 -16.58 24.97
CA PRO A 180 2.25 -17.72 24.50
C PRO A 180 2.02 -18.77 25.58
N SER A 181 2.70 -18.65 26.73
CA SER A 181 2.46 -19.41 27.95
C SER A 181 2.45 -18.46 29.15
N LYS A 182 2.48 -19.00 30.38
CA LYS A 182 2.61 -18.16 31.60
C LYS A 182 3.92 -17.37 31.67
N LYS A 183 4.93 -17.73 30.86
CA LYS A 183 6.20 -17.03 30.77
C LYS A 183 6.13 -15.94 29.71
N GLU A 184 6.51 -14.72 30.10
CA GLU A 184 6.75 -13.60 29.19
C GLU A 184 8.14 -13.71 28.56
N TYR A 185 8.22 -13.40 27.27
CA TYR A 185 9.44 -13.32 26.49
C TYR A 185 9.55 -11.93 25.85
N ARG A 186 10.79 -11.50 25.61
CA ARG A 186 11.09 -10.26 24.88
C ARG A 186 11.74 -10.57 23.54
N ALA A 187 11.42 -9.76 22.55
CA ALA A 187 12.11 -9.75 21.27
C ALA A 187 12.48 -8.32 20.89
N ALA A 188 13.75 -8.12 20.53
CA ALA A 188 14.21 -6.87 19.95
C ALA A 188 13.85 -6.87 18.46
N VAL A 189 13.03 -5.92 18.04
CA VAL A 189 12.58 -5.75 16.66
C VAL A 189 13.22 -4.48 16.11
N GLN A 190 13.85 -4.59 14.94
CA GLN A 190 14.44 -3.45 14.22
C GLN A 190 13.81 -3.37 12.83
N ILE A 191 13.40 -2.17 12.42
CA ILE A 191 12.99 -1.90 11.04
C ILE A 191 14.15 -1.20 10.34
N ARG A 192 14.59 -1.76 9.21
CA ARG A 192 15.61 -1.18 8.33
C ARG A 192 15.29 -1.49 6.89
N SER A 193 15.37 -0.53 5.99
CA SER A 193 15.14 -0.79 4.56
C SER A 193 16.14 -1.82 4.01
N ILE A 194 15.87 -2.35 2.81
CA ILE A 194 16.81 -3.25 2.12
C ILE A 194 18.20 -2.62 1.92
N PHE A 195 18.25 -1.30 1.72
CA PHE A 195 19.48 -0.54 1.54
C PHE A 195 20.23 -0.39 2.86
N GLU A 196 19.52 0.00 3.93
CA GLU A 196 20.09 0.13 5.28
C GLU A 196 20.61 -1.22 5.79
N GLU A 197 19.87 -2.31 5.59
CA GLU A 197 20.31 -3.66 5.96
C GLU A 197 21.49 -4.13 5.12
N GLY A 198 21.50 -3.83 3.81
CA GLY A 198 22.62 -4.14 2.93
C GLY A 198 23.92 -3.48 3.39
N TRP A 199 23.87 -2.18 3.68
CA TRP A 199 25.02 -1.47 4.26
C TRP A 199 25.40 -2.03 5.63
N ALA A 200 24.45 -2.16 6.55
CA ALA A 200 24.73 -2.61 7.91
C ALA A 200 25.34 -4.02 7.95
N ALA A 201 24.93 -4.92 7.04
CA ALA A 201 25.52 -6.26 6.94
C ALA A 201 26.96 -6.23 6.42
N ILE A 202 27.25 -5.41 5.39
CA ILE A 202 28.62 -5.22 4.88
C ILE A 202 29.50 -4.60 5.96
N ASP A 203 29.00 -3.55 6.62
CA ASP A 203 29.72 -2.85 7.68
C ASP A 203 30.05 -3.77 8.85
N HIS A 204 29.06 -4.57 9.26
CA HIS A 204 29.23 -5.54 10.34
C HIS A 204 30.31 -6.57 10.00
N HIS A 205 30.33 -7.07 8.76
CA HIS A 205 31.31 -8.06 8.32
C HIS A 205 32.73 -7.46 8.17
N ALA A 206 32.83 -6.26 7.60
CA ALA A 206 34.12 -5.65 7.25
C ALA A 206 34.80 -4.91 8.42
N ARG A 207 34.03 -4.32 9.34
CA ARG A 207 34.57 -3.51 10.44
C ARG A 207 34.23 -4.07 11.81
N TYR A 208 32.95 -4.32 12.07
CA TYR A 208 32.45 -4.58 13.42
C TYR A 208 32.94 -5.92 13.99
N GLN A 209 32.95 -6.99 13.17
CA GLN A 209 33.42 -8.32 13.61
C GLN A 209 34.90 -8.31 14.03
N GLU A 210 35.74 -7.59 13.30
CA GLU A 210 37.17 -7.50 13.60
C GLU A 210 37.49 -6.42 14.65
N LYS A 211 36.49 -5.63 15.07
CA LYS A 211 36.66 -4.47 15.97
C LYS A 211 37.80 -3.56 15.52
N THR A 212 37.95 -3.42 14.21
CA THR A 212 39.05 -2.67 13.62
C THR A 212 38.76 -1.17 13.70
N ASP A 213 39.77 -0.38 14.03
CA ASP A 213 39.72 1.10 13.97
C ASP A 213 40.48 1.62 12.74
N ASP A 214 40.47 0.82 11.67
CA ASP A 214 41.14 1.19 10.42
C ASP A 214 40.43 2.38 9.77
N LEU A 215 41.17 3.48 9.63
CA LEU A 215 40.68 4.75 9.09
C LEU A 215 40.16 4.59 7.65
N ILE A 216 40.80 3.75 6.83
CA ILE A 216 40.43 3.56 5.44
C ILE A 216 39.11 2.79 5.35
N LEU A 217 38.99 1.70 6.09
CA LEU A 217 37.73 0.93 6.17
C LEU A 217 36.59 1.80 6.70
N ASN A 218 36.86 2.64 7.71
CA ASN A 218 35.90 3.59 8.25
C ASN A 218 35.40 4.58 7.18
N ASP A 219 36.31 5.15 6.40
CA ASP A 219 35.95 6.11 5.35
C ASP A 219 35.21 5.46 4.18
N PHE A 220 35.59 4.24 3.77
CA PHE A 220 34.86 3.48 2.76
C PHE A 220 33.46 3.10 3.23
N SER A 221 33.30 2.67 4.48
CA SER A 221 31.98 2.36 5.04
C SER A 221 31.09 3.60 5.07
N LYS A 222 31.59 4.75 5.53
CA LYS A 222 30.86 6.03 5.49
C LYS A 222 30.50 6.46 4.07
N THR A 223 31.39 6.22 3.12
CA THR A 223 31.12 6.52 1.70
C THR A 223 30.01 5.62 1.15
N LEU A 224 30.06 4.32 1.43
CA LEU A 224 29.00 3.38 1.06
C LEU A 224 27.66 3.77 1.71
N ASN A 225 27.68 4.13 2.99
CA ASN A 225 26.52 4.59 3.75
C ASN A 225 25.82 5.79 3.09
N LYS A 226 26.59 6.74 2.53
CA LYS A 226 26.09 7.88 1.75
C LYS A 226 25.47 7.44 0.42
N LEU A 227 26.14 6.59 -0.35
CA LEU A 227 25.63 6.08 -1.62
C LEU A 227 24.32 5.30 -1.45
N VAL A 228 24.25 4.49 -0.40
CA VAL A 228 23.06 3.74 0.00
C VAL A 228 21.91 4.67 0.36
N GLY A 229 22.18 5.79 1.04
CA GLY A 229 21.18 6.83 1.30
C GLY A 229 20.63 7.47 0.02
N GLY A 230 21.50 7.81 -0.93
CA GLY A 230 21.04 8.33 -2.23
C GLY A 230 20.25 7.30 -3.06
N ALA A 231 20.64 6.03 -3.03
CA ALA A 231 19.90 4.96 -3.69
C ALA A 231 18.49 4.77 -3.09
N GLU A 232 18.38 4.90 -1.77
CA GLU A 232 17.12 4.86 -1.04
C GLU A 232 16.20 6.02 -1.42
N GLU A 233 16.72 7.25 -1.47
CA GLU A 233 15.95 8.43 -1.92
C GLU A 233 15.43 8.30 -3.36
N ILE A 234 16.26 7.78 -4.28
CA ILE A 234 15.85 7.49 -5.65
C ILE A 234 14.76 6.40 -5.67
N GLY A 235 14.91 5.36 -4.85
CA GLY A 235 13.92 4.30 -4.69
C GLY A 235 12.56 4.84 -4.25
N GLU A 236 12.55 5.76 -3.28
CA GLU A 236 11.32 6.43 -2.82
C GLU A 236 10.71 7.35 -3.88
N CYS A 237 11.53 8.06 -4.64
CA CYS A 237 11.06 8.88 -5.75
C CYS A 237 10.37 8.01 -6.83
N ILE A 238 10.96 6.86 -7.18
CA ILE A 238 10.35 5.91 -8.12
C ILE A 238 9.01 5.39 -7.57
N HIS A 239 8.95 5.08 -6.28
CA HIS A 239 7.71 4.63 -5.63
C HIS A 239 6.61 5.70 -5.71
N GLY A 240 6.93 6.93 -5.32
CA GLY A 240 6.02 8.07 -5.39
C GLY A 240 5.55 8.38 -6.81
N LEU A 241 6.46 8.39 -7.78
CA LEU A 241 6.13 8.60 -9.19
C LEU A 241 5.19 7.51 -9.71
N LYS A 242 5.42 6.25 -9.34
CA LYS A 242 4.53 5.15 -9.75
C LYS A 242 3.12 5.31 -9.18
N ALA A 243 3.00 5.71 -7.91
CA ALA A 243 1.70 6.01 -7.29
C ALA A 243 0.98 7.15 -8.01
N TYR A 244 1.68 8.26 -8.27
CA TYR A 244 1.16 9.41 -9.00
C TYR A 244 0.68 9.03 -10.42
N LEU A 245 1.48 8.28 -11.18
CA LEU A 245 1.12 7.86 -12.53
C LEU A 245 -0.12 6.95 -12.54
N ASN A 246 -0.25 6.05 -11.55
CA ASN A 246 -1.43 5.19 -11.44
C ASN A 246 -2.70 6.01 -11.13
N GLU A 247 -2.61 7.04 -10.29
CA GLU A 247 -3.72 7.95 -10.02
C GLU A 247 -4.13 8.72 -11.28
N LYS A 248 -3.15 9.23 -12.04
CA LYS A 248 -3.43 9.92 -13.30
C LYS A 248 -4.08 9.02 -14.35
N GLU A 249 -3.63 7.77 -14.45
CA GLU A 249 -4.24 6.79 -15.35
C GLU A 249 -5.72 6.55 -15.00
N LEU A 250 -6.04 6.41 -13.71
CA LEU A 250 -7.43 6.24 -13.25
C LEU A 250 -8.29 7.47 -13.58
N LEU A 251 -7.77 8.68 -13.35
CA LEU A 251 -8.46 9.93 -13.71
C LEU A 251 -8.70 10.05 -15.22
N ILE A 252 -7.72 9.65 -16.04
CA ILE A 252 -7.86 9.65 -17.50
C ILE A 252 -8.95 8.66 -17.93
N GLN A 253 -9.00 7.47 -17.33
CA GLN A 253 -10.04 6.47 -17.60
C GLN A 253 -11.45 6.96 -17.22
N GLU A 254 -11.59 7.61 -16.06
CA GLU A 254 -12.84 8.23 -15.65
C GLU A 254 -13.29 9.34 -16.61
N GLN A 255 -12.36 10.19 -17.05
CA GLN A 255 -12.65 11.26 -18.02
C GLN A 255 -13.05 10.69 -19.39
N GLN A 256 -12.38 9.63 -19.85
CA GLN A 256 -12.73 8.96 -21.11
C GLN A 256 -14.12 8.33 -21.06
N ALA A 257 -14.49 7.69 -19.95
CA ALA A 257 -15.83 7.15 -19.75
C ALA A 257 -16.91 8.25 -19.78
N LEU A 258 -16.64 9.39 -19.15
CA LEU A 258 -17.54 10.55 -19.17
C LEU A 258 -17.70 11.13 -20.58
N VAL A 259 -16.60 11.30 -21.33
CA VAL A 259 -16.64 11.78 -22.71
C VAL A 259 -17.45 10.83 -23.59
N LEU A 260 -17.31 9.51 -23.40
CA LEU A 260 -18.08 8.52 -24.15
C LEU A 260 -19.59 8.61 -23.85
N ASP A 261 -19.97 8.73 -22.57
CA ASP A 261 -21.37 8.93 -22.17
C ASP A 261 -21.96 10.22 -22.76
N GLN A 262 -21.21 11.32 -22.71
CA GLN A 262 -21.60 12.60 -23.32
C GLN A 262 -21.78 12.49 -24.84
N GLN A 263 -20.91 11.75 -25.52
CA GLN A 263 -21.05 11.49 -26.96
C GLN A 263 -22.30 10.69 -27.26
N GLN A 264 -22.60 9.64 -26.49
CA GLN A 264 -23.82 8.85 -26.65
C GLN A 264 -25.09 9.69 -26.42
N GLN A 265 -25.10 10.53 -25.39
CA GLN A 265 -26.21 11.45 -25.12
C GLN A 265 -26.38 12.48 -26.25
N LEU A 266 -25.29 13.01 -26.79
CA LEU A 266 -25.34 13.95 -27.90
C LEU A 266 -25.90 13.31 -29.17
N GLU A 267 -25.49 12.08 -29.49
CA GLU A 267 -26.02 11.34 -30.64
C GLU A 267 -27.51 10.99 -30.46
N ALA A 268 -27.93 10.60 -29.25
CA ALA A 268 -29.35 10.39 -28.95
C ALA A 268 -30.16 11.68 -29.14
N LEU A 269 -29.69 12.82 -28.62
CA LEU A 269 -30.37 14.10 -28.75
C LEU A 269 -30.43 14.57 -30.22
N LYS A 270 -29.37 14.35 -31.00
CA LYS A 270 -29.36 14.63 -32.45
C LYS A 270 -30.40 13.78 -33.18
N ALA A 271 -30.52 12.49 -32.85
CA ALA A 271 -31.50 11.60 -33.44
C ALA A 271 -32.94 12.04 -33.11
N GLU A 272 -33.21 12.41 -31.85
CA GLU A 272 -34.50 12.97 -31.42
C GLU A 272 -34.85 14.25 -32.18
N LEU A 273 -33.88 15.16 -32.34
CA LEU A 273 -34.07 16.41 -33.05
C LEU A 273 -34.32 16.19 -34.55
N ALA A 274 -33.62 15.24 -35.17
CA ALA A 274 -33.86 14.86 -36.56
C ALA A 274 -35.29 14.31 -36.76
N GLN A 275 -35.74 13.43 -35.87
CA GLN A 275 -37.10 12.89 -35.90
C GLN A 275 -38.15 13.99 -35.71
N ALA A 276 -37.98 14.86 -34.71
CA ALA A 276 -38.92 15.97 -34.47
C ALA A 276 -39.01 16.94 -35.67
N ASN A 277 -37.92 17.15 -36.40
CA ASN A 277 -37.93 17.97 -37.62
C ASN A 277 -38.65 17.28 -38.79
N LEU A 278 -38.50 15.96 -38.94
CA LEU A 278 -39.26 15.16 -39.90
C LEU A 278 -40.76 15.21 -39.59
N ASP A 279 -41.15 15.02 -38.34
CA ASP A 279 -42.54 15.05 -37.89
C ASP A 279 -43.18 16.42 -38.16
N LYS A 280 -42.46 17.52 -37.89
CA LYS A 280 -42.92 18.87 -38.23
C LYS A 280 -43.12 19.07 -39.73
N LYS A 281 -42.21 18.54 -40.56
CA LYS A 281 -42.31 18.65 -42.02
C LYS A 281 -43.49 17.86 -42.58
N VAL A 282 -43.71 16.64 -42.09
CA VAL A 282 -44.86 15.80 -42.45
C VAL A 282 -46.18 16.49 -42.05
N ASN A 283 -46.25 17.01 -40.82
CA ASN A 283 -47.45 17.72 -40.35
C ASN A 283 -47.73 18.98 -41.16
N PHE A 284 -46.70 19.77 -41.51
CA PHE A 284 -46.86 20.95 -42.37
C PHE A 284 -47.35 20.58 -43.79
N SER A 285 -46.81 19.51 -44.39
CA SER A 285 -47.28 19.02 -45.69
C SER A 285 -48.72 18.51 -45.63
N ASN A 286 -49.10 17.81 -44.56
CA ASN A 286 -50.47 17.34 -44.35
C ASN A 286 -51.45 18.51 -44.16
N ASP A 287 -51.05 19.57 -43.46
CA ASP A 287 -51.86 20.78 -43.30
C ASP A 287 -52.08 21.52 -44.63
N ILE A 288 -51.05 21.61 -45.49
CA ILE A 288 -51.19 22.18 -46.83
C ILE A 288 -52.12 21.33 -47.69
N LEU A 289 -51.95 20.01 -47.68
CA LEU A 289 -52.79 19.09 -48.44
C LEU A 289 -54.25 19.16 -47.96
N GLY A 290 -54.47 19.21 -46.65
CA GLY A 290 -55.79 19.39 -46.05
C GLY A 290 -56.46 20.69 -46.50
N LYS A 291 -55.74 21.81 -46.52
CA LYS A 291 -56.27 23.09 -47.02
C LYS A 291 -56.59 23.06 -48.52
N SER A 292 -55.74 22.44 -49.34
CA SER A 292 -55.99 22.27 -50.78
C SER A 292 -57.25 21.44 -51.06
N ILE A 293 -57.41 20.32 -50.34
CA ILE A 293 -58.59 19.45 -50.50
C ILE A 293 -59.86 20.19 -50.08
N ILE A 294 -59.81 20.98 -48.99
CA ILE A 294 -60.96 21.80 -48.56
C ILE A 294 -61.32 22.86 -49.61
N GLU A 295 -60.33 23.52 -50.21
CA GLU A 295 -60.56 24.48 -51.30
C GLU A 295 -61.17 23.83 -52.55
N ASP A 296 -60.69 22.65 -52.94
CA ASP A 296 -61.21 21.92 -54.09
C ASP A 296 -62.63 21.39 -53.85
N LEU A 297 -62.93 20.90 -52.64
CA LEU A 297 -64.29 20.53 -52.22
C LEU A 297 -65.23 21.74 -52.19
N ALA A 298 -64.77 22.90 -51.71
CA ALA A 298 -65.55 24.13 -51.70
C ALA A 298 -65.86 24.64 -53.12
N LYS A 299 -64.91 24.56 -54.06
CA LYS A 299 -65.12 24.89 -55.48
C LYS A 299 -66.11 23.92 -56.14
N THR A 300 -66.03 22.64 -55.81
CA THR A 300 -66.94 21.62 -56.35
C THR A 300 -68.37 21.80 -55.79
N ALA A 301 -68.50 22.11 -54.51
CA ALA A 301 -69.78 22.43 -53.88
C ALA A 301 -70.40 23.74 -54.43
N ALA A 302 -69.58 24.75 -54.73
CA ALA A 302 -70.04 25.97 -55.40
C ALA A 302 -70.58 25.70 -56.82
N HIS A 303 -70.00 24.73 -57.54
CA HIS A 303 -70.49 24.30 -58.87
C HIS A 303 -71.80 23.50 -58.83
N VAL A 304 -72.17 22.93 -57.68
CA VAL A 304 -73.41 22.14 -57.50
C VAL A 304 -74.59 23.01 -56.99
N SER A 305 -74.34 24.26 -56.59
CA SER A 305 -75.39 25.18 -56.08
C SER A 305 -76.15 25.98 -57.16
N GLY A 306 -76.46 25.34 -58.30
CA GLY A 306 -77.21 25.93 -59.40
C GLY A 306 -78.09 24.91 -60.11
N GLY A 307 -79.10 24.36 -59.45
CA GLY A 307 -80.04 23.46 -60.11
C GLY A 307 -80.99 22.75 -59.15
N SER A 308 -82.14 23.36 -58.88
CA SER A 308 -83.31 22.70 -58.32
C SER A 308 -83.90 21.69 -59.30
N VAL A 309 -84.05 20.43 -58.92
CA VAL A 309 -85.02 19.49 -59.53
C VAL A 309 -85.60 18.59 -58.42
N PRO A 310 -86.93 18.34 -58.39
CA PRO A 310 -87.60 17.76 -57.24
C PRO A 310 -87.59 16.22 -57.21
N VAL A 311 -87.60 15.73 -55.97
CA VAL A 311 -88.26 14.54 -55.39
C VAL A 311 -88.78 13.46 -56.34
N ALA A 312 -88.33 12.22 -56.10
CA ALA A 312 -89.18 11.03 -56.19
C ALA A 312 -89.00 10.18 -54.93
N VAL A 313 -90.09 10.07 -54.15
CA VAL A 313 -90.24 9.16 -53.02
C VAL A 313 -90.56 7.77 -53.59
N HIS A 314 -89.72 6.78 -53.32
CA HIS A 314 -90.17 5.39 -53.31
C HIS A 314 -89.80 4.72 -51.99
N SER A 315 -90.85 4.30 -51.29
CA SER A 315 -90.84 3.51 -50.09
C SER A 315 -90.54 2.04 -50.40
N SER A 316 -89.56 1.47 -49.71
CA SER A 316 -89.54 0.03 -49.42
C SER A 316 -88.71 -0.23 -48.17
N GLN A 317 -89.38 -0.70 -47.11
CA GLN A 317 -88.78 -1.24 -45.89
C GLN A 317 -88.07 -2.56 -46.20
N ALA A 318 -86.84 -2.72 -45.71
CA ALA A 318 -86.32 -4.01 -45.26
C ALA A 318 -85.14 -3.77 -44.30
N ALA A 319 -85.25 -4.34 -43.10
CA ALA A 319 -84.24 -4.31 -42.04
C ALA A 319 -83.33 -5.54 -42.16
N VAL A 320 -81.99 -5.38 -42.08
CA VAL A 320 -81.03 -6.42 -41.65
C VAL A 320 -79.79 -5.77 -41.03
N GLN A 321 -79.25 -6.44 -40.01
CA GLN A 321 -78.17 -6.14 -39.05
C GLN A 321 -76.74 -6.07 -39.64
N PRO A 322 -75.71 -5.61 -38.89
CA PRO A 322 -74.34 -5.56 -39.36
C PRO A 322 -73.64 -6.92 -39.19
N GLU A 323 -72.95 -7.37 -40.24
CA GLU A 323 -72.13 -8.58 -40.23
C GLU A 323 -70.63 -8.20 -40.14
N GLU A 324 -69.95 -8.95 -39.28
CA GLU A 324 -68.57 -8.85 -38.84
C GLU A 324 -67.60 -9.62 -39.78
N VAL A 325 -66.32 -9.16 -39.85
CA VAL A 325 -65.08 -9.98 -39.96
C VAL A 325 -64.75 -10.53 -41.39
N PRO A 326 -63.49 -10.90 -41.78
CA PRO A 326 -62.21 -10.97 -41.04
C PRO A 326 -60.96 -10.32 -41.66
N VAL A 327 -59.98 -10.17 -40.77
CA VAL A 327 -58.52 -10.12 -40.97
C VAL A 327 -58.01 -11.37 -41.70
N GLU A 328 -57.16 -11.19 -42.72
CA GLU A 328 -56.38 -12.29 -43.29
C GLU A 328 -54.87 -12.01 -43.14
N ALA A 329 -54.23 -12.91 -42.40
CA ALA A 329 -52.79 -13.00 -42.20
C ALA A 329 -52.11 -13.58 -43.45
N LYS A 330 -50.90 -13.10 -43.77
CA LYS A 330 -49.94 -13.87 -44.57
C LYS A 330 -48.54 -13.84 -43.94
N GLN A 331 -48.13 -15.03 -43.54
CA GLN A 331 -46.75 -15.45 -43.25
C GLN A 331 -45.88 -15.46 -44.51
N ALA A 332 -44.61 -15.12 -44.30
CA ALA A 332 -43.41 -15.65 -44.93
C ALA A 332 -42.24 -15.25 -43.99
N HIS A 333 -41.17 -15.98 -43.72
CA HIS A 333 -40.77 -17.38 -43.84
C HIS A 333 -39.41 -17.38 -43.11
N ILE A 334 -39.21 -18.23 -42.11
CA ILE A 334 -37.94 -18.33 -41.38
C ILE A 334 -37.14 -19.44 -42.06
N GLU A 335 -35.96 -19.13 -42.59
CA GLU A 335 -34.95 -20.14 -42.90
C GLU A 335 -34.08 -20.38 -41.67
N SER A 336 -34.02 -21.66 -41.32
CA SER A 336 -33.21 -22.29 -40.30
C SER A 336 -31.75 -22.38 -40.71
N GLU A 337 -30.82 -22.18 -39.78
CA GLU A 337 -29.58 -22.96 -39.79
C GLU A 337 -29.04 -23.19 -38.37
N GLN A 338 -28.43 -24.36 -38.24
CA GLN A 338 -28.28 -25.15 -37.02
C GLN A 338 -27.03 -24.79 -36.20
N THR A 339 -27.14 -24.93 -34.89
CA THR A 339 -26.01 -25.15 -33.97
C THR A 339 -25.28 -26.47 -34.26
N PRO A 340 -24.06 -26.69 -33.71
CA PRO A 340 -24.08 -27.53 -32.50
C PRO A 340 -23.15 -27.07 -31.37
N ALA A 341 -23.60 -27.45 -30.18
CA ALA A 341 -23.04 -27.21 -28.86
C ALA A 341 -21.69 -27.92 -28.58
N LYS A 342 -20.97 -27.40 -27.58
CA LYS A 342 -20.14 -28.20 -26.66
C LYS A 342 -20.44 -27.83 -25.21
N THR A 343 -20.46 -28.87 -24.38
CA THR A 343 -21.07 -28.98 -23.06
C THR A 343 -19.99 -29.11 -21.96
N LYS A 344 -20.44 -28.93 -20.70
CA LYS A 344 -19.86 -29.35 -19.39
C LYS A 344 -18.97 -28.30 -18.69
N SER A 345 -19.05 -28.04 -17.37
CA SER A 345 -19.77 -28.68 -16.24
C SER A 345 -19.54 -27.85 -14.95
N THR A 346 -20.60 -27.66 -14.13
CA THR A 346 -20.73 -27.76 -12.64
C THR A 346 -19.64 -27.12 -11.74
N THR A 347 -19.92 -26.27 -10.72
CA THR A 347 -20.57 -26.64 -9.43
C THR A 347 -20.86 -25.41 -8.52
N VAL A 348 -22.07 -25.41 -7.96
CA VAL A 348 -22.64 -24.91 -6.67
C VAL A 348 -21.75 -24.16 -5.65
N GLU A 349 -22.24 -23.02 -5.14
CA GLU A 349 -22.32 -22.73 -3.69
C GLU A 349 -23.35 -21.64 -3.30
N LYS A 350 -23.98 -21.85 -2.14
CA LYS A 350 -25.12 -21.13 -1.52
C LYS A 350 -24.76 -19.70 -1.08
N ALA A 351 -25.70 -18.77 -1.20
CA ALA A 351 -25.73 -17.52 -0.42
C ALA A 351 -27.10 -17.31 0.22
N ILE A 352 -27.05 -16.76 1.43
CA ILE A 352 -28.09 -16.67 2.47
C ILE A 352 -29.10 -15.55 2.16
N GLU A 353 -30.35 -15.82 2.48
CA GLU A 353 -31.51 -14.94 2.33
C GLU A 353 -31.59 -13.95 3.51
N GLU A 354 -31.40 -12.64 3.25
CA GLU A 354 -31.81 -11.56 4.16
C GLU A 354 -32.87 -10.68 3.47
N LYS A 355 -34.05 -10.60 4.10
CA LYS A 355 -35.16 -9.73 3.68
C LYS A 355 -34.87 -8.26 4.01
N PRO A 356 -35.21 -7.28 3.15
CA PRO A 356 -35.08 -5.87 3.50
C PRO A 356 -36.31 -5.36 4.27
N LYS A 357 -36.07 -4.51 5.28
CA LYS A 357 -37.07 -3.68 5.99
C LYS A 357 -37.38 -2.39 5.20
N PRO A 358 -38.55 -1.74 5.43
CA PRO A 358 -39.10 -0.74 4.53
C PRO A 358 -38.47 0.64 4.69
N ILE A 359 -38.22 1.32 3.57
CA ILE A 359 -37.72 2.68 3.47
C ILE A 359 -38.86 3.67 3.72
N LYS A 360 -38.65 4.64 4.61
CA LYS A 360 -39.53 5.80 4.86
C LYS A 360 -39.43 6.79 3.69
N ASN A 361 -40.59 7.28 3.25
CA ASN A 361 -40.78 8.28 2.20
C ASN A 361 -39.92 9.54 2.42
N SER A 362 -39.04 9.86 1.46
CA SER A 362 -38.55 11.22 1.21
C SER A 362 -38.95 11.64 -0.20
N SER A 363 -39.50 12.84 -0.32
CA SER A 363 -40.13 13.39 -1.52
C SER A 363 -39.13 14.13 -2.43
N ASP A 364 -37.93 13.59 -2.62
CA ASP A 364 -36.96 14.15 -3.56
C ASP A 364 -36.81 13.22 -4.77
N SER A 365 -36.97 13.78 -5.98
CA SER A 365 -36.80 13.01 -7.22
C SER A 365 -35.39 12.40 -7.32
N PRO A 366 -35.20 11.21 -7.93
CA PRO A 366 -33.90 10.53 -8.02
C PRO A 366 -32.77 11.37 -8.63
N LYS A 367 -33.09 12.36 -9.47
CA LYS A 367 -32.13 13.34 -10.00
C LYS A 367 -31.58 14.29 -8.93
N ALA A 368 -32.40 14.69 -7.95
CA ALA A 368 -32.00 15.64 -6.90
C ALA A 368 -31.07 15.01 -5.86
N VAL A 369 -31.24 13.72 -5.58
CA VAL A 369 -30.34 12.96 -4.69
C VAL A 369 -28.97 12.77 -5.35
N ARG A 370 -28.94 12.41 -6.63
CA ARG A 370 -27.70 12.22 -7.41
C ARG A 370 -26.88 13.51 -7.55
N LEU A 371 -27.54 14.65 -7.75
CA LEU A 371 -26.89 15.97 -7.79
C LEU A 371 -26.36 16.43 -6.43
N LYS A 372 -26.99 16.04 -5.32
CA LYS A 372 -26.49 16.31 -3.97
C LYS A 372 -25.25 15.46 -3.65
N GLU A 373 -25.26 14.18 -4.05
CA GLU A 373 -24.12 13.27 -3.88
C GLU A 373 -22.91 13.67 -4.73
N GLU A 374 -23.12 14.12 -5.98
CA GLU A 374 -22.04 14.63 -6.84
C GLU A 374 -21.41 15.91 -6.28
N LYS A 375 -22.21 16.85 -5.75
CA LYS A 375 -21.68 18.08 -5.14
C LYS A 375 -20.81 17.78 -3.91
N ILE A 376 -21.25 16.87 -3.04
CA ILE A 376 -20.48 16.46 -1.86
C ILE A 376 -19.14 15.81 -2.27
N LYS A 377 -19.13 15.03 -3.37
CA LYS A 377 -17.93 14.39 -3.89
C LYS A 377 -16.93 15.41 -4.47
N VAL A 378 -17.43 16.43 -5.16
CA VAL A 378 -16.60 17.52 -5.72
C VAL A 378 -16.00 18.40 -4.63
N GLU A 379 -16.76 18.71 -3.56
CA GLU A 379 -16.26 19.48 -2.42
C GLU A 379 -15.10 18.75 -1.72
N LYS A 380 -15.24 17.42 -1.52
CA LYS A 380 -14.24 16.58 -0.87
C LYS A 380 -12.93 16.45 -1.67
N HIS A 381 -13.03 16.33 -3.00
CA HIS A 381 -11.86 16.37 -3.89
C HIS A 381 -11.15 17.72 -3.89
N LYS A 382 -11.87 18.83 -3.66
CA LYS A 382 -11.29 20.16 -3.61
C LYS A 382 -10.48 20.38 -2.32
N GLU A 383 -10.96 19.85 -1.20
CA GLU A 383 -10.23 19.84 0.08
C GLU A 383 -8.97 18.95 0.06
N GLU A 384 -9.00 17.79 -0.62
CA GLU A 384 -7.83 16.92 -0.78
C GLU A 384 -6.77 17.52 -1.72
N LYS A 385 -7.20 18.16 -2.81
CA LYS A 385 -6.29 18.87 -3.73
C LYS A 385 -5.55 20.02 -3.02
N GLN A 386 -6.24 20.76 -2.16
CA GLN A 386 -5.66 21.86 -1.39
C GLN A 386 -4.64 21.36 -0.34
N LYS A 387 -4.78 20.13 0.16
CA LYS A 387 -3.78 19.48 1.02
C LYS A 387 -2.55 19.00 0.27
N LEU A 388 -2.69 18.53 -0.97
CA LEU A 388 -1.54 18.09 -1.80
C LEU A 388 -0.70 19.26 -2.31
N GLU A 389 -1.32 20.39 -2.66
CA GLU A 389 -0.60 21.59 -3.13
C GLU A 389 0.26 22.24 -2.02
N THR A 390 -0.02 21.97 -0.74
CA THR A 390 0.82 22.40 0.39
C THR A 390 2.02 21.49 0.68
N VAL A 391 2.09 20.29 0.10
CA VAL A 391 3.15 19.29 0.38
C VAL A 391 4.27 19.31 -0.66
N LEU A 392 4.06 19.96 -1.81
CA LEU A 392 5.05 20.08 -2.88
C LEU A 392 5.42 21.55 -3.10
N PRO A 393 6.56 22.05 -2.57
CA PRO A 393 7.14 23.28 -3.08
C PRO A 393 7.55 23.04 -4.54
N LEU A 394 7.00 23.88 -5.41
CA LEU A 394 7.23 23.88 -6.86
C LEU A 394 8.72 23.92 -7.22
N GLU A 395 9.01 23.10 -8.22
CA GLU A 395 10.25 22.94 -8.95
C GLU A 395 10.82 24.28 -9.43
N GLU A 396 12.01 24.67 -8.96
CA GLU A 396 12.93 25.52 -9.72
C GLU A 396 14.39 25.46 -9.21
N ASP A 397 14.66 24.95 -7.99
CA ASP A 397 16.03 24.99 -7.42
C ASP A 397 16.82 23.66 -7.53
N LEU A 398 16.17 22.52 -7.78
CA LEU A 398 16.84 21.21 -7.72
C LEU A 398 17.80 20.94 -8.90
N PHE A 399 17.58 21.57 -10.06
CA PHE A 399 18.44 21.40 -11.25
C PHE A 399 19.55 22.46 -11.37
N GLY A 400 19.49 23.55 -10.60
CA GLY A 400 20.51 24.60 -10.60
C GLY A 400 21.79 24.21 -9.86
N GLN A 401 21.69 23.28 -8.90
CA GLN A 401 22.79 22.92 -7.99
C GLN A 401 23.60 21.69 -8.44
N MET A 402 23.23 21.04 -9.56
CA MET A 402 23.97 19.91 -10.16
C MET A 402 24.95 20.32 -11.27
N ARG A 403 25.46 21.56 -11.29
CA ARG A 403 26.61 21.90 -12.14
C ARG A 403 27.90 21.36 -11.51
N ILE A 404 28.40 20.26 -12.09
CA ILE A 404 29.77 19.78 -11.88
C ILE A 404 30.73 20.91 -12.31
N PRO A 405 31.68 21.36 -11.47
CA PRO A 405 32.71 22.28 -11.92
C PRO A 405 33.65 21.57 -12.89
N ASP A 406 33.95 22.21 -14.03
CA ASP A 406 34.88 21.71 -15.04
C ASP A 406 36.22 21.30 -14.41
N ALA A 407 36.71 20.12 -14.79
CA ALA A 407 38.00 19.60 -14.33
C ALA A 407 39.15 20.52 -14.77
N PRO A 408 40.13 20.82 -13.90
CA PRO A 408 41.29 21.62 -14.30
C PRO A 408 42.16 20.83 -15.30
N PRO A 409 42.81 21.51 -16.26
CA PRO A 409 43.62 20.84 -17.28
C PRO A 409 44.85 20.17 -16.66
N LEU A 410 45.09 18.92 -17.07
CA LEU A 410 46.26 18.12 -16.71
C LEU A 410 47.55 18.83 -17.18
N LYS A 411 48.47 19.11 -16.24
CA LYS A 411 49.83 19.55 -16.56
C LYS A 411 50.64 18.38 -17.14
N PRO A 412 51.46 18.60 -18.17
CA PRO A 412 52.32 17.55 -18.71
C PRO A 412 53.44 17.20 -17.72
N SER A 413 53.69 15.89 -17.59
CA SER A 413 54.78 15.28 -16.83
C SER A 413 56.13 15.74 -17.35
N GLY A 414 56.89 16.45 -16.52
CA GLY A 414 58.31 16.73 -16.75
C GLY A 414 59.17 15.58 -16.27
N THR A 415 59.96 15.02 -17.18
CA THR A 415 61.03 14.06 -16.99
C THR A 415 62.25 14.65 -16.27
N ASN A 416 62.81 13.86 -15.34
CA ASN A 416 64.22 13.72 -14.92
C ASN A 416 65.13 14.96 -14.81
N ALA A 417 65.60 15.23 -13.59
CA ALA A 417 67.02 15.18 -13.18
C ALA A 417 67.12 15.21 -11.65
#